data_AF-A0A851I6R7-F1
#
_entry.id   AF-A0A851I6R7-F1
#
_cell.length_a   1.000
_cell.length_b   1.000
_cell.length_c   1.000
_cell.angle_alpha   90.00
_cell.angle_beta   90.00
_cell.angle_gamma   90.00
#
_symmetry.space_group_name_H-M   'P 1'
#
loop_
_entity.id
_entity.type
_entity.pdbx_description
1 polymer ?
#
loop_
_entity_poly.entity_id
_entity_poly.type
_entity_poly.pdbx_seq_one_letter_code
_entity_poly.pdbx_strand_id
1 'polypeptide(L)'
;MKRKKVFLLVLLVFAVITQQAKADFWSKLRDAFIGGNSYSSSSSSSRDENIVDGKVINPKDKREYRLVEKMNDEKAYSESLYRNFESSTSKTFYYECTINSRDFLSIIGFRTFYGYAKFPVYEIGSGVEECYEKRENEYKRKVSGRKIYLDDKLAKYIWKNEINVQKIAVYNARLNNKGYPLFSSANPRIFINDRQVSY
;
A
#
# COMPACT_ATOMS: atom_id res chain seq x y z
N MET A 1 -3.01 -3.13 -43.55
CA MET A 1 -1.65 -3.41 -43.03
C MET A 1 -1.17 -2.46 -41.92
N LYS A 2 -1.44 -1.14 -41.96
CA LYS A 2 -0.89 -0.17 -40.98
C LYS A 2 -1.30 -0.43 -39.51
N ARG A 3 -2.57 -0.76 -39.23
CA ARG A 3 -3.06 -1.06 -37.86
C ARG A 3 -2.37 -2.28 -37.21
N LYS A 4 -2.13 -3.35 -37.98
CA LYS A 4 -1.44 -4.57 -37.48
C LYS A 4 0.02 -4.29 -37.10
N LYS A 5 0.73 -3.44 -37.88
CA LYS A 5 2.12 -3.04 -37.58
C LYS A 5 2.22 -2.17 -36.32
N VAL A 6 1.25 -1.26 -36.10
CA VAL A 6 1.21 -0.43 -34.88
C VAL A 6 0.92 -1.28 -33.65
N PHE A 7 -0.02 -2.23 -33.72
CA PHE A 7 -0.35 -3.12 -32.61
C PHE A 7 0.84 -4.01 -32.20
N LEU A 8 1.60 -4.52 -33.18
CA LEU A 8 2.84 -5.27 -32.96
C LEU A 8 3.95 -4.43 -32.33
N LEU A 9 4.09 -3.17 -32.75
CA LEU A 9 5.05 -2.22 -32.16
C LEU A 9 4.72 -1.91 -30.70
N VAL A 10 3.44 -1.72 -30.37
CA VAL A 10 2.99 -1.53 -28.99
C VAL A 10 3.26 -2.78 -28.14
N LEU A 11 2.97 -3.98 -28.64
CA LEU A 11 3.26 -5.23 -27.94
C LEU A 11 4.76 -5.47 -27.73
N LEU A 12 5.61 -5.13 -28.70
CA LEU A 12 7.06 -5.21 -28.58
C LEU A 12 7.61 -4.24 -27.53
N VAL A 13 7.11 -3.00 -27.51
CA VAL A 13 7.45 -2.03 -26.46
C VAL A 13 7.00 -2.57 -25.09
N PHE A 14 5.79 -3.11 -24.99
CA PHE A 14 5.31 -3.76 -23.76
C PHE A 14 6.10 -5.00 -23.36
N ALA A 15 6.74 -5.72 -24.28
CA ALA A 15 7.56 -6.88 -23.94
C ALA A 15 8.89 -6.48 -23.28
N VAL A 16 9.46 -5.35 -23.67
CA VAL A 16 10.80 -4.88 -23.25
C VAL A 16 10.77 -4.03 -21.98
N ILE A 17 9.61 -3.47 -21.62
CA ILE A 17 9.44 -2.67 -20.41
C ILE A 17 9.49 -3.56 -19.14
N THR A 18 10.14 -3.06 -18.08
CA THR A 18 10.19 -3.74 -16.77
C THR A 18 8.79 -3.95 -16.20
N GLN A 19 8.57 -5.01 -15.41
CA GLN A 19 7.26 -5.27 -14.77
C GLN A 19 6.77 -4.06 -13.94
N GLN A 20 7.69 -3.29 -13.36
CA GLN A 20 7.37 -2.09 -12.59
C GLN A 20 6.83 -0.97 -13.47
N ALA A 21 7.43 -0.73 -14.64
CA ALA A 21 6.92 0.27 -15.58
C ALA A 21 5.63 -0.19 -16.28
N LYS A 22 5.37 -1.51 -16.40
CA LYS A 22 4.05 -2.02 -16.80
C LYS A 22 2.99 -1.74 -15.73
N ALA A 23 3.29 -2.00 -14.46
CA ALA A 23 2.37 -1.72 -13.36
C ALA A 23 2.07 -0.21 -13.25
N ASP A 24 3.10 0.64 -13.35
CA ASP A 24 2.96 2.09 -13.36
C ASP A 24 2.13 2.58 -14.56
N PHE A 25 2.35 2.02 -15.76
CA PHE A 25 1.51 2.31 -16.93
C PHE A 25 0.04 1.95 -16.69
N TRP A 26 -0.25 0.75 -16.17
CA TRP A 26 -1.63 0.34 -15.89
C TRP A 26 -2.26 1.16 -14.76
N SER A 27 -1.48 1.60 -13.77
CA SER A 27 -1.93 2.57 -12.76
C SER A 27 -2.35 3.88 -13.41
N LYS A 28 -1.47 4.48 -14.21
CA LYS A 28 -1.70 5.77 -14.86
C LYS A 28 -2.82 5.71 -15.89
N LEU A 29 -2.90 4.63 -16.67
CA LEU A 29 -3.98 4.42 -17.63
C LEU A 29 -5.32 4.31 -16.90
N ARG A 30 -5.37 3.57 -15.78
CA ARG A 30 -6.57 3.46 -14.95
C ARG A 30 -6.95 4.81 -14.33
N ASP A 31 -5.99 5.55 -13.78
CA ASP A 31 -6.25 6.88 -13.21
C ASP A 31 -6.74 7.87 -14.27
N ALA A 32 -6.24 7.77 -15.52
CA ALA A 32 -6.72 8.54 -16.66
C ALA A 32 -8.14 8.14 -17.12
N PHE A 33 -8.48 6.84 -17.05
CA PHE A 33 -9.81 6.34 -17.41
C PHE A 33 -10.87 6.58 -16.35
N ILE A 34 -10.49 6.54 -15.07
CA ILE A 34 -11.40 6.75 -13.94
C ILE A 34 -11.59 8.24 -13.64
N GLY A 35 -10.80 9.12 -14.25
CA GLY A 35 -10.90 10.56 -14.07
C GLY A 35 -10.18 11.00 -12.81
N GLY A 36 -9.07 11.73 -13.01
CA GLY A 36 -8.37 12.40 -11.93
C GLY A 36 -9.25 13.50 -11.34
N ASN A 37 -10.01 13.18 -10.29
CA ASN A 37 -10.56 14.21 -9.43
C ASN A 37 -9.50 14.61 -8.40
N SER A 38 -8.84 15.73 -8.70
CA SER A 38 -8.38 16.67 -7.69
C SER A 38 -9.42 16.76 -6.59
N TYR A 39 -9.04 16.34 -5.38
CA TYR A 39 -9.89 16.36 -4.18
C TYR A 39 -10.06 17.80 -3.70
N SER A 40 -10.81 18.58 -4.46
CA SER A 40 -11.30 19.89 -4.08
C SER A 40 -12.66 19.69 -3.42
N SER A 41 -12.72 20.00 -2.14
CA SER A 41 -13.96 20.10 -1.36
C SER A 41 -14.96 21.02 -2.07
N SER A 42 -15.96 20.46 -2.72
CA SER A 42 -17.21 21.15 -3.03
C SER A 42 -18.31 20.15 -3.36
N SER A 43 -19.41 20.30 -2.65
CA SER A 43 -20.68 19.60 -2.77
C SER A 43 -21.18 19.51 -4.21
N SER A 44 -21.19 18.29 -4.78
CA SER A 44 -22.13 17.91 -5.83
C SER A 44 -22.32 16.40 -5.85
N SER A 45 -23.58 15.99 -5.90
CA SER A 45 -24.12 14.64 -5.76
C SER A 45 -23.75 13.72 -6.93
N SER A 46 -22.50 13.26 -6.97
CA SER A 46 -22.18 11.96 -7.58
C SER A 46 -22.21 10.94 -6.45
N ARG A 47 -23.17 10.02 -6.48
CA ARG A 47 -23.18 8.90 -5.54
C ARG A 47 -21.92 8.09 -5.86
N ASP A 48 -20.93 8.12 -4.96
CA ASP A 48 -19.81 7.19 -5.02
C ASP A 48 -20.39 5.78 -5.11
N GLU A 49 -20.28 5.13 -6.28
CA GLU A 49 -21.00 3.88 -6.58
C GLU A 49 -20.67 2.74 -5.59
N ASN A 50 -19.51 2.83 -4.93
CA ASN A 50 -19.08 1.85 -3.94
C ASN A 50 -19.42 2.27 -2.50
N ILE A 51 -20.12 3.39 -2.26
CA ILE A 51 -20.68 3.73 -0.95
C ILE A 51 -22.20 3.61 -1.02
N VAL A 52 -22.73 2.52 -0.46
CA VAL A 52 -24.16 2.18 -0.51
C VAL A 52 -24.64 1.86 0.90
N ASP A 53 -25.71 2.52 1.35
CA ASP A 53 -26.36 2.27 2.64
C ASP A 53 -25.39 2.24 3.85
N GLY A 54 -24.47 3.22 3.89
CA GLY A 54 -23.47 3.31 4.96
C GLY A 54 -22.37 2.25 4.89
N LYS A 55 -22.21 1.56 3.75
CA LYS A 55 -21.18 0.56 3.50
C LYS A 55 -20.25 1.01 2.38
N VAL A 56 -18.95 0.85 2.58
CA VAL A 56 -17.96 0.84 1.51
C VAL A 56 -17.88 -0.58 0.95
N ILE A 57 -18.34 -0.77 -0.26
CA ILE A 57 -18.33 -2.04 -0.99
C ILE A 57 -16.96 -2.26 -1.60
N ASN A 58 -16.44 -3.48 -1.54
CA ASN A 58 -15.22 -3.84 -2.24
C ASN A 58 -15.48 -3.78 -3.76
N PRO A 59 -14.79 -2.91 -4.51
CA PRO A 59 -15.02 -2.74 -5.93
C PRO A 59 -14.57 -3.96 -6.76
N LYS A 60 -13.77 -4.86 -6.17
CA LYS A 60 -13.30 -6.10 -6.82
C LYS A 60 -14.20 -7.30 -6.50
N ASP A 61 -14.64 -7.43 -5.26
CA ASP A 61 -15.63 -8.44 -4.83
C ASP A 61 -16.82 -7.75 -4.18
N LYS A 62 -17.86 -7.49 -4.96
CA LYS A 62 -19.07 -6.74 -4.53
C LYS A 62 -19.83 -7.38 -3.36
N ARG A 63 -19.42 -8.58 -2.90
CA ARG A 63 -19.99 -9.26 -1.73
C ARG A 63 -19.33 -8.84 -0.42
N GLU A 64 -18.10 -8.35 -0.47
CA GLU A 64 -17.39 -7.85 0.70
C GLU A 64 -17.67 -6.36 0.91
N TYR A 65 -17.82 -5.96 2.17
CA TYR A 65 -18.03 -4.56 2.50
C TYR A 65 -17.44 -4.20 3.87
N ARG A 66 -17.30 -2.89 4.11
CA ARG A 66 -17.01 -2.31 5.42
C ARG A 66 -18.02 -1.24 5.79
N LEU A 67 -18.40 -1.18 7.05
CA LEU A 67 -19.30 -0.14 7.55
C LEU A 67 -18.56 1.19 7.68
N VAL A 68 -19.13 2.26 7.11
CA VAL A 68 -18.59 3.62 7.18
C VAL A 68 -18.52 4.11 8.63
N GLU A 69 -19.44 3.68 9.50
CA GLU A 69 -19.41 4.05 10.92
C GLU A 69 -18.09 3.68 11.61
N LYS A 70 -17.43 2.59 11.19
CA LYS A 70 -16.14 2.14 11.75
C LYS A 70 -14.97 3.00 11.29
N MET A 71 -15.16 3.81 10.25
CA MET A 71 -14.10 4.61 9.66
C MET A 71 -13.61 5.70 10.62
N ASN A 72 -14.51 6.30 11.40
CA ASN A 72 -14.13 7.36 12.34
C ASN A 72 -13.24 6.85 13.47
N ASP A 73 -13.62 5.73 14.09
CA ASP A 73 -12.84 5.11 15.18
C ASP A 73 -11.46 4.68 14.68
N GLU A 74 -11.39 4.08 13.50
CA GLU A 74 -10.12 3.65 12.92
C GLU A 74 -9.25 4.80 12.42
N LYS A 75 -9.85 5.90 11.97
CA LYS A 75 -9.13 7.13 11.66
C LYS A 75 -8.45 7.67 12.91
N ALA A 76 -9.18 7.79 14.02
CA ALA A 76 -8.63 8.27 15.29
C ALA A 76 -7.49 7.37 15.79
N TYR A 77 -7.65 6.05 15.68
CA TYR A 77 -6.59 5.09 16.01
C TYR A 77 -5.36 5.25 15.10
N SER A 78 -5.56 5.39 13.79
CA SER A 78 -4.48 5.61 12.82
C SER A 78 -3.71 6.91 13.08
N GLU A 79 -4.42 8.00 13.39
CA GLU A 79 -3.81 9.28 13.76
C GLU A 79 -2.96 9.15 15.01
N SER A 80 -3.46 8.45 16.04
CA SER A 80 -2.67 8.15 17.25
C SER A 80 -1.40 7.35 16.93
N LEU A 81 -1.50 6.31 16.10
CA LEU A 81 -0.34 5.54 15.65
C LEU A 81 0.69 6.42 14.92
N TYR A 82 0.22 7.28 14.01
CA TYR A 82 1.09 8.17 13.25
C TYR A 82 1.83 9.16 14.17
N ARG A 83 1.15 9.76 15.16
CA ARG A 83 1.79 10.62 16.16
C ARG A 83 2.88 9.89 16.95
N ASN A 84 2.69 8.62 17.28
CA ASN A 84 3.72 7.80 17.93
C ASN A 84 4.96 7.59 17.04
N PHE A 85 4.78 7.49 15.72
CA PHE A 85 5.91 7.43 14.78
C PHE A 85 6.59 8.80 14.60
N GLU A 86 5.83 9.89 14.64
CA GLU A 86 6.39 11.24 14.58
C GLU A 86 7.26 11.56 15.80
N SER A 87 6.82 11.15 16.99
CA SER A 87 7.56 11.35 18.26
C SER A 87 8.68 10.33 18.49
N SER A 88 8.70 9.21 17.77
CA SER A 88 9.72 8.19 17.95
C SER A 88 11.09 8.63 17.44
N THR A 89 12.09 8.53 18.33
CA THR A 89 13.51 8.66 18.00
C THR A 89 14.12 7.32 17.58
N SER A 90 13.41 6.20 17.82
CA SER A 90 13.88 4.86 17.52
C SER A 90 13.86 4.61 16.02
N LYS A 91 15.00 4.15 15.50
CA LYS A 91 15.19 3.81 14.09
C LYS A 91 15.94 2.51 13.97
N THR A 92 15.69 1.81 12.87
CA THR A 92 16.48 0.64 12.48
C THR A 92 17.16 0.89 11.16
N PHE A 93 18.35 0.32 10.99
CA PHE A 93 19.10 0.48 9.75
C PHE A 93 18.43 -0.28 8.60
N TYR A 94 17.95 -1.49 8.85
CA TYR A 94 17.22 -2.30 7.88
C TYR A 94 16.18 -3.19 8.58
N TYR A 95 15.00 -3.25 7.99
CA TYR A 95 13.94 -4.15 8.42
C TYR A 95 13.34 -4.83 7.19
N GLU A 96 13.06 -6.13 7.29
CA GLU A 96 12.36 -6.86 6.25
C GLU A 96 11.35 -7.83 6.84
N CYS A 97 10.27 -8.09 6.10
CA CYS A 97 9.32 -9.14 6.40
C CYS A 97 9.03 -9.98 5.16
N THR A 98 8.80 -11.26 5.39
CA THR A 98 8.13 -12.16 4.45
C THR A 98 6.62 -12.05 4.63
N ILE A 99 5.91 -12.17 3.52
CA ILE A 99 4.49 -11.89 3.42
C ILE A 99 3.80 -13.07 2.75
N ASN A 100 2.74 -13.58 3.38
CA ASN A 100 1.79 -14.46 2.75
C ASN A 100 0.94 -13.66 1.75
N SER A 101 1.39 -13.67 0.51
CA SER A 101 0.77 -12.95 -0.60
C SER A 101 -0.71 -13.24 -0.83
N ARG A 102 -1.20 -14.45 -0.49
CA ARG A 102 -2.59 -14.86 -0.77
C ARG A 102 -3.60 -13.93 -0.11
N ASP A 103 -3.33 -13.56 1.14
CA ASP A 103 -4.27 -12.77 1.94
C ASP A 103 -3.89 -11.30 2.02
N PHE A 104 -2.62 -10.96 1.77
CA PHE A 104 -2.08 -9.63 2.01
C PHE A 104 -2.81 -8.53 1.22
N LEU A 105 -3.13 -8.78 -0.06
CA LEU A 105 -3.84 -7.80 -0.89
C LEU A 105 -5.27 -7.55 -0.38
N SER A 106 -5.97 -8.61 0.03
CA SER A 106 -7.30 -8.50 0.64
C SER A 106 -7.24 -7.72 1.96
N ILE A 107 -6.24 -8.00 2.80
CA ILE A 107 -6.03 -7.32 4.07
C ILE A 107 -5.76 -5.83 3.87
N ILE A 108 -4.88 -5.45 2.94
CA ILE A 108 -4.65 -4.03 2.63
C ILE A 108 -5.95 -3.40 2.10
N GLY A 109 -6.70 -4.11 1.25
CA GLY A 109 -8.00 -3.66 0.77
C GLY A 109 -8.93 -3.35 1.91
N PHE A 110 -9.16 -4.31 2.79
CA PHE A 110 -9.99 -4.13 3.97
C PHE A 110 -9.52 -2.95 4.84
N ARG A 111 -8.22 -2.86 5.14
CA ARG A 111 -7.66 -1.78 5.98
C ARG A 111 -7.79 -0.39 5.37
N THR A 112 -7.65 -0.29 4.05
CA THR A 112 -7.79 0.97 3.30
C THR A 112 -9.24 1.31 2.97
N PHE A 113 -10.23 0.56 3.47
CA PHE A 113 -11.62 0.63 3.02
C PHE A 113 -11.69 0.57 1.48
N TYR A 114 -10.98 -0.39 0.92
CA TYR A 114 -10.83 -0.63 -0.52
C TYR A 114 -10.35 0.60 -1.29
N GLY A 115 -9.47 1.39 -0.65
CA GLY A 115 -8.91 2.63 -1.18
C GLY A 115 -9.65 3.92 -0.82
N TYR A 116 -10.82 3.84 -0.16
CA TYR A 116 -11.64 5.00 0.20
C TYR A 116 -11.14 5.75 1.44
N ALA A 117 -10.62 5.03 2.44
CA ALA A 117 -10.14 5.68 3.65
C ALA A 117 -8.87 6.48 3.34
N LYS A 118 -8.72 7.65 3.95
CA LYS A 118 -7.49 8.46 3.89
C LYS A 118 -6.90 8.57 5.29
N PHE A 119 -6.25 7.49 5.71
CA PHE A 119 -5.67 7.39 7.04
C PHE A 119 -4.16 7.54 6.94
N PRO A 120 -3.50 8.23 7.87
CA PRO A 120 -2.06 8.46 7.77
C PRO A 120 -1.26 7.15 7.75
N VAL A 121 -1.70 6.14 8.52
CA VAL A 121 -1.01 4.86 8.66
C VAL A 121 -2.00 3.69 8.80
N TYR A 122 -1.70 2.58 8.13
CA TYR A 122 -2.43 1.32 8.27
C TYR A 122 -1.58 0.28 8.98
N GLU A 123 -2.12 -0.30 10.06
CA GLU A 123 -1.51 -1.44 10.74
C GLU A 123 -1.83 -2.74 9.99
N ILE A 124 -0.78 -3.44 9.57
CA ILE A 124 -0.87 -4.74 8.89
C ILE A 124 -0.14 -5.77 9.75
N GLY A 125 -0.89 -6.74 10.28
CA GLY A 125 -0.34 -7.85 11.06
C GLY A 125 -0.66 -9.21 10.43
N SER A 126 -1.90 -9.41 10.01
CA SER A 126 -2.28 -10.59 9.25
C SER A 126 -1.52 -10.65 7.92
N GLY A 127 -1.10 -11.84 7.51
CA GLY A 127 -0.30 -12.05 6.31
C GLY A 127 1.19 -11.71 6.44
N VAL A 128 1.64 -11.14 7.56
CA VAL A 128 3.08 -10.97 7.85
C VAL A 128 3.58 -12.24 8.56
N GLU A 129 4.60 -12.89 8.01
CA GLU A 129 5.06 -14.20 8.49
C GLU A 129 6.30 -14.07 9.39
N GLU A 130 7.46 -13.82 8.78
CA GLU A 130 8.73 -13.69 9.47
C GLU A 130 9.35 -12.34 9.18
N CYS A 131 9.76 -11.64 10.23
CA CYS A 131 10.44 -10.36 10.11
C CYS A 131 11.84 -10.44 10.69
N TYR A 132 12.71 -9.60 10.14
CA TYR A 132 14.10 -9.49 10.52
C TYR A 132 14.50 -8.03 10.61
N GLU A 133 15.37 -7.74 11.56
CA GLU A 133 15.96 -6.44 11.80
C GLU A 133 17.47 -6.54 11.67
N LYS A 134 18.11 -5.50 11.15
CA LYS A 134 19.55 -5.29 11.19
C LYS A 134 19.83 -3.87 11.66
N ARG A 135 20.65 -3.75 12.71
CA ARG A 135 21.25 -2.47 13.12
C ARG A 135 22.51 -2.20 12.31
N GLU A 136 23.00 -0.97 12.38
CA GLU A 136 24.22 -0.59 11.69
C GLU A 136 25.40 -1.45 12.18
N ASN A 137 26.17 -2.00 11.24
CA ASN A 137 27.32 -2.89 11.50
C ASN A 137 27.03 -4.19 12.28
N GLU A 138 25.76 -4.56 12.47
CA GLU A 138 25.38 -5.83 13.11
C GLU A 138 24.88 -6.87 12.10
N TYR A 139 24.85 -8.14 12.50
CA TYR A 139 24.18 -9.19 11.73
C TYR A 139 22.66 -9.04 11.79
N LYS A 140 21.99 -9.48 10.73
CA LYS A 140 20.54 -9.52 10.67
C LYS A 140 20.00 -10.56 11.67
N ARG A 141 18.99 -10.19 12.45
CA ARG A 141 18.35 -11.04 13.46
C ARG A 141 16.85 -11.13 13.23
N LYS A 142 16.25 -12.28 13.56
CA LYS A 142 14.80 -12.47 13.53
C LYS A 142 14.15 -11.68 14.67
N VAL A 143 13.02 -11.04 14.40
CA VAL A 143 12.22 -10.37 15.43
C VAL A 143 10.98 -11.19 15.79
N SER A 144 10.52 -11.07 17.03
CA SER A 144 9.41 -11.88 17.55
C SER A 144 8.04 -11.42 17.07
N GLY A 145 7.89 -10.16 16.65
CA GLY A 145 6.60 -9.62 16.22
C GLY A 145 6.44 -9.50 14.71
N ARG A 146 5.19 -9.61 14.27
CA ARG A 146 4.78 -9.76 12.87
C ARG A 146 3.89 -8.61 12.42
N LYS A 147 4.25 -7.37 12.76
CA LYS A 147 3.45 -6.20 12.38
C LYS A 147 4.29 -5.20 11.63
N ILE A 148 3.70 -4.65 10.59
CA ILE A 148 4.24 -3.54 9.82
C ILE A 148 3.19 -2.45 9.72
N TYR A 149 3.66 -1.23 9.52
CA TYR A 149 2.80 -0.08 9.32
C TYR A 149 3.10 0.50 7.94
N LEU A 150 2.06 0.69 7.13
CA LEU A 150 2.16 1.27 5.80
C LEU A 150 1.53 2.66 5.83
N ASP A 151 2.17 3.66 5.24
CA ASP A 151 1.48 4.95 5.05
C ASP A 151 0.38 4.88 3.99
N ASP A 152 -0.45 5.95 3.93
CA ASP A 152 -1.60 6.02 3.03
C ASP A 152 -1.24 5.69 1.57
N LYS A 153 -0.18 6.34 1.09
CA LYS A 153 0.22 6.31 -0.30
C LYS A 153 0.75 4.93 -0.69
N LEU A 154 1.62 4.33 0.13
CA LEU A 154 2.18 3.01 -0.16
C LEU A 154 1.11 1.92 -0.06
N ALA A 155 0.25 1.94 0.96
CA ALA A 155 -0.82 0.95 1.10
C ALA A 155 -1.76 0.97 -0.12
N LYS A 156 -2.22 2.16 -0.52
CA LYS A 156 -3.07 2.32 -1.70
C LYS A 156 -2.35 1.95 -2.99
N TYR A 157 -1.07 2.28 -3.14
CA TYR A 157 -0.28 1.88 -4.30
C TYR A 157 -0.24 0.35 -4.45
N ILE A 158 0.04 -0.38 -3.36
CA ILE A 158 0.03 -1.85 -3.37
C ILE A 158 -1.35 -2.39 -3.74
N TRP A 159 -2.41 -1.89 -3.10
CA TRP A 159 -3.76 -2.38 -3.34
C TRP A 159 -4.27 -2.10 -4.76
N LYS A 160 -4.08 -0.86 -5.23
CA LYS A 160 -4.54 -0.44 -6.56
C LYS A 160 -3.81 -1.24 -7.62
N ASN A 161 -2.49 -1.37 -7.52
CA ASN A 161 -1.69 -2.06 -8.54
C ASN A 161 -1.62 -3.57 -8.37
N GLU A 162 -2.38 -4.12 -7.42
CA GLU A 162 -2.48 -5.58 -7.19
C GLU A 162 -1.11 -6.22 -7.02
N ILE A 163 -0.23 -5.50 -6.33
CA ILE A 163 1.16 -5.92 -6.21
C ILE A 163 1.19 -7.17 -5.34
N ASN A 164 1.63 -8.27 -5.93
CA ASN A 164 1.87 -9.51 -5.21
C ASN A 164 3.10 -9.35 -4.31
N VAL A 165 2.89 -8.97 -3.05
CA VAL A 165 3.97 -8.79 -2.07
C VAL A 165 4.28 -10.13 -1.41
N GLN A 166 5.48 -10.65 -1.64
CA GLN A 166 6.04 -11.82 -0.95
C GLN A 166 7.08 -11.39 0.09
N LYS A 167 7.70 -10.23 -0.13
CA LYS A 167 8.69 -9.64 0.74
C LYS A 167 8.59 -8.14 0.69
N ILE A 168 8.71 -7.48 1.84
CA ILE A 168 8.81 -6.03 1.94
C ILE A 168 9.96 -5.65 2.87
N ALA A 169 10.76 -4.67 2.47
CA ALA A 169 11.91 -4.22 3.24
C ALA A 169 12.08 -2.70 3.18
N VAL A 170 12.73 -2.15 4.21
CA VAL A 170 12.95 -0.71 4.33
C VAL A 170 14.26 -0.44 5.06
N TYR A 171 15.02 0.53 4.57
CA TYR A 171 16.18 1.06 5.29
C TYR A 171 15.82 2.30 6.10
N ASN A 172 16.50 2.52 7.21
CA ASN A 172 16.36 3.72 8.04
C ASN A 172 14.91 4.01 8.46
N ALA A 173 14.13 2.96 8.73
CA ALA A 173 12.74 3.11 9.15
C ALA A 173 12.64 3.57 10.60
N ARG A 174 11.66 4.43 10.87
CA ARG A 174 11.23 4.72 12.24
C ARG A 174 10.49 3.51 12.80
N LEU A 175 10.74 3.23 14.07
CA LEU A 175 10.04 2.17 14.81
C LEU A 175 9.05 2.79 15.79
N ASN A 176 7.94 2.12 16.06
CA ASN A 176 7.10 2.47 17.21
C ASN A 176 7.72 1.94 18.53
N ASN A 177 7.05 2.20 19.64
CA ASN A 177 7.46 1.74 20.98
C ASN A 177 7.55 0.20 21.12
N LYS A 178 6.93 -0.56 20.22
CA LYS A 178 7.01 -2.03 20.17
C LYS A 178 8.07 -2.55 19.20
N GLY A 179 8.84 -1.67 18.55
CA GLY A 179 9.88 -2.04 17.60
C GLY A 179 9.37 -2.39 16.19
N TYR A 180 8.12 -2.01 15.85
CA TYR A 180 7.56 -2.25 14.52
C TYR A 180 7.80 -1.06 13.59
N PRO A 181 8.20 -1.30 12.33
CA PRO A 181 8.57 -0.24 11.41
C PRO A 181 7.37 0.42 10.73
N LEU A 182 7.55 1.71 10.42
CA LEU A 182 6.76 2.43 9.44
C LEU A 182 7.44 2.40 8.06
N PHE A 183 6.75 1.81 7.09
CA PHE A 183 7.05 1.91 5.67
C PHE A 183 6.33 3.14 5.11
N SER A 184 7.02 4.28 5.13
CA SER A 184 6.50 5.53 4.58
C SER A 184 7.02 5.76 3.16
N SER A 185 6.12 6.13 2.25
CA SER A 185 6.41 6.59 0.91
C SER A 185 7.33 7.82 0.81
N ALA A 186 7.54 8.55 1.90
CA ALA A 186 8.58 9.58 1.99
C ALA A 186 10.00 8.98 2.10
N ASN A 187 10.12 7.70 2.43
CA ASN A 187 11.39 6.98 2.48
C ASN A 187 11.72 6.41 1.09
N PRO A 188 12.80 6.85 0.44
CA PRO A 188 13.15 6.38 -0.90
C PRO A 188 13.66 4.93 -0.91
N ARG A 189 14.00 4.35 0.24
CA ARG A 189 14.65 3.03 0.34
C ARG A 189 13.70 1.94 0.82
N ILE A 190 12.52 1.89 0.21
CA ILE A 190 11.54 0.82 0.38
C ILE A 190 11.66 -0.16 -0.79
N PHE A 191 11.63 -1.45 -0.48
CA PHE A 191 11.75 -2.53 -1.44
C PHE A 191 10.56 -3.48 -1.30
N ILE A 192 9.96 -3.86 -2.42
CA ILE A 192 8.96 -4.93 -2.52
C ILE A 192 9.52 -5.98 -3.45
N ASN A 193 9.59 -7.23 -2.98
CA ASN A 193 10.20 -8.36 -3.70
C ASN A 193 11.58 -7.99 -4.27
N ASP A 194 12.42 -7.40 -3.42
CA ASP A 194 13.78 -6.95 -3.72
C ASP A 194 13.88 -5.84 -4.78
N ARG A 195 12.77 -5.24 -5.20
CA ARG A 195 12.74 -4.08 -6.10
C ARG A 195 12.39 -2.81 -5.36
N GLN A 196 13.18 -1.77 -5.59
CA GLN A 196 12.92 -0.47 -4.99
C GLN A 196 11.61 0.11 -5.53
N VAL A 197 10.73 0.53 -4.62
CA VAL A 197 9.45 1.13 -4.96
C VAL A 197 9.67 2.56 -5.46
N SER A 198 9.12 2.86 -6.63
CA SER A 198 9.01 4.22 -7.18
C SER A 198 7.53 4.57 -7.26
N TYR A 199 7.16 5.75 -6.79
CA TYR A 199 5.78 6.25 -6.79
C TYR A 199 5.48 7.16 -7.96
#